data_AF-A0A7K1YXT6-F1
#
_entry.id   AF-A0A7K1YXT6-F1
#
_cell.length_a   1.000
_cell.length_b   1.000
_cell.length_c   1.000
_cell.angle_alpha   90.00
_cell.angle_beta   90.00
_cell.angle_gamma   90.00
#
_symmetry.space_group_name_H-M   'P 1'
#
loop_
_entity.id
_entity.type
_entity.pdbx_description
1 polymer ?
#
loop_
_entity_poly.entity_id
_entity_poly.type
_entity_poly.pdbx_seq_one_letter_code
_entity_poly.pdbx_strand_id
1 'polypeptide(L)'
;AMFQKELGAMGYAFQFITLAGWHALNASAFELAHAYESDDMKAYVGLQQGELAMEALGYTATRHQREVGAGYFDQVATVISGGTASTLALEGSTEQAQF
;
A
#
# COMPACT_ATOMS: atom_id res chain seq x y z
N ALA A 1 24.01 6.57 -10.34
CA ALA A 1 23.47 6.06 -11.60
C ALA A 1 23.62 7.13 -12.69
N MET A 2 24.17 6.80 -13.87
CA MET A 2 24.43 7.79 -14.95
C MET A 2 23.49 7.64 -16.17
N PHE A 3 22.94 6.45 -16.43
CA PHE A 3 22.18 6.14 -17.65
C PHE A 3 21.08 7.16 -17.99
N GLN A 4 20.10 7.34 -17.09
CA GLN A 4 19.00 8.29 -17.34
C GLN A 4 19.48 9.74 -17.42
N LYS A 5 20.52 10.10 -16.65
CA LYS A 5 21.10 11.45 -16.62
C LYS A 5 21.80 11.80 -17.93
N GLU A 6 22.54 10.85 -18.50
CA GLU A 6 23.22 11.02 -19.79
C GLU A 6 22.22 11.11 -20.95
N LEU A 7 21.20 10.24 -20.97
CA LEU A 7 20.10 10.35 -21.93
C LEU A 7 19.38 11.72 -21.81
N GLY A 8 19.18 12.20 -20.58
CA GLY A 8 18.63 13.53 -20.34
C GLY A 8 19.50 14.64 -20.96
N ALA A 9 20.83 14.55 -20.81
CA ALA A 9 21.77 15.49 -21.41
C ALA A 9 21.79 15.46 -22.95
N MET A 10 21.38 14.34 -23.57
CA MET A 10 21.22 14.19 -25.03
C MET A 10 19.86 14.69 -25.55
N GLY A 11 18.94 15.12 -24.67
CA GLY A 11 17.62 15.61 -25.03
C GLY A 11 16.47 14.59 -24.90
N TYR A 12 16.70 13.40 -24.35
CA TYR A 12 15.63 12.46 -24.01
C TYR A 12 14.87 12.93 -22.76
N ALA A 13 13.94 13.86 -22.95
CA ALA A 13 13.20 14.56 -21.89
C ALA A 13 12.11 13.70 -21.22
N PHE A 14 11.69 12.59 -21.85
CA PHE A 14 10.74 11.64 -21.28
C PHE A 14 11.36 10.24 -21.30
N GLN A 15 11.55 9.67 -20.12
CA GLN A 15 12.15 8.35 -19.93
C GLN A 15 11.30 7.56 -18.95
N PHE A 16 11.02 6.30 -19.28
CA PHE A 16 10.14 5.44 -18.50
C PHE A 16 10.53 3.97 -18.68
N ILE A 17 10.20 3.16 -17.69
CA ILE A 17 10.40 1.71 -17.73
C ILE A 17 9.04 1.09 -18.03
N THR A 18 8.89 0.55 -19.24
CA THR A 18 7.60 0.03 -19.75
C THR A 18 6.99 -1.04 -18.85
N LEU A 19 7.81 -1.98 -18.36
CA LEU A 19 7.36 -3.16 -17.62
C LEU A 19 7.63 -3.11 -16.10
N ALA A 20 7.89 -1.92 -15.54
CA ALA A 20 8.22 -1.80 -14.12
C ALA A 20 7.14 -2.43 -13.20
N GLY A 21 5.87 -2.12 -13.45
CA GLY A 21 4.76 -2.69 -12.68
C GLY A 21 4.60 -4.21 -12.85
N TRP A 22 4.82 -4.73 -14.07
CA TRP A 22 4.73 -6.18 -14.34
C TRP A 22 5.79 -6.96 -13.56
N HIS A 23 7.04 -6.50 -13.58
CA HIS A 23 8.12 -7.15 -12.85
C HIS A 23 7.95 -7.02 -11.34
N ALA A 24 7.62 -5.83 -10.83
CA ALA A 24 7.43 -5.60 -9.40
C ALA A 24 6.31 -6.49 -8.83
N LEU A 25 5.14 -6.52 -9.48
CA LEU A 25 3.98 -7.28 -9.01
C LEU A 25 4.22 -8.79 -9.05
N ASN A 26 4.75 -9.33 -10.15
CA ASN A 26 4.95 -10.78 -10.26
C ASN A 26 6.09 -11.27 -9.35
N ALA A 27 7.18 -10.51 -9.24
CA ALA A 27 8.29 -10.90 -8.38
C ALA A 27 7.87 -10.90 -6.90
N SER A 28 7.23 -9.82 -6.41
CA SER A 28 6.82 -9.75 -5.00
C SER A 28 5.79 -10.81 -4.63
N ALA A 29 4.83 -11.09 -5.51
CA ALA A 29 3.84 -12.14 -5.29
C ALA A 29 4.47 -13.54 -5.30
N PHE A 30 5.41 -13.82 -6.21
CA PHE A 30 6.10 -15.11 -6.27
C PHE A 30 7.00 -15.34 -5.06
N GLU A 31 7.77 -14.33 -4.66
CA GLU A 31 8.62 -14.38 -3.47
C GLU A 31 7.79 -14.64 -2.20
N LEU A 32 6.67 -13.94 -2.04
CA LEU A 32 5.75 -14.18 -0.91
C LEU A 32 5.18 -15.60 -0.95
N ALA A 33 4.67 -16.06 -2.09
CA ALA A 33 4.07 -17.39 -2.22
C ALA A 33 5.06 -18.50 -1.94
N HIS A 34 6.30 -18.37 -2.45
CA HIS A 34 7.36 -19.35 -2.21
C HIS A 34 7.78 -19.39 -0.74
N ALA A 35 7.96 -18.23 -0.10
CA ALA A 35 8.29 -18.18 1.33
C ALA A 35 7.12 -18.69 2.20
N TYR A 36 5.87 -18.44 1.79
CA TYR A 36 4.69 -18.90 2.52
C TYR A 36 4.55 -20.43 2.47
N GLU A 37 4.99 -21.09 1.38
CA GLU A 37 5.02 -22.56 1.29
C GLU A 37 5.90 -23.19 2.40
N SER A 38 7.05 -22.59 2.71
CA SER A 38 7.97 -23.12 3.73
C SER A 38 7.73 -22.59 5.14
N ASP A 39 7.38 -21.31 5.27
CA ASP A 39 7.40 -20.58 6.54
C ASP A 39 6.01 -20.08 7.01
N ASP A 40 4.96 -20.32 6.21
CA ASP A 40 3.56 -19.95 6.50
C ASP A 40 3.47 -18.47 6.96
N MET A 41 2.71 -18.19 8.02
CA MET A 41 2.49 -16.84 8.54
C MET A 41 3.77 -16.05 8.87
N LYS A 42 4.92 -16.70 9.10
CA LYS A 42 6.18 -15.95 9.29
C LYS A 42 6.58 -15.16 8.05
N ALA A 43 6.35 -15.72 6.85
CA ALA A 43 6.60 -15.03 5.60
C ALA A 43 5.73 -13.76 5.48
N TYR A 44 4.44 -13.89 5.81
CA TYR A 44 3.51 -12.76 5.78
C TYR A 44 3.83 -11.70 6.85
N VAL A 45 4.21 -12.12 8.06
CA VAL A 45 4.67 -11.20 9.11
C VAL A 45 5.93 -10.45 8.67
N GLY A 46 6.85 -11.11 7.96
CA GLY A 46 8.01 -10.44 7.37
C GLY A 46 7.63 -9.31 6.42
N LEU A 47 6.64 -9.55 5.55
CA LEU A 47 6.07 -8.53 4.67
C LEU A 47 5.46 -7.37 5.46
N GLN A 48 4.60 -7.66 6.45
CA GLN A 48 3.96 -6.64 7.28
C GLN A 48 4.97 -5.80 8.09
N GLN A 49 6.03 -6.40 8.62
CA GLN A 49 7.10 -5.67 9.30
C GLN A 49 7.89 -4.78 8.33
N GLY A 50 8.05 -5.24 7.08
CA GLY A 50 8.57 -4.42 5.99
C GLY A 50 7.69 -3.18 5.73
N GLU A 51 6.37 -3.36 5.66
CA GLU A 51 5.41 -2.26 5.50
C GLU A 51 5.51 -1.23 6.64
N LEU A 52 5.52 -1.69 7.89
CA LEU A 52 5.69 -0.83 9.07
C LEU A 52 7.01 -0.06 9.02
N ALA A 53 8.12 -0.68 8.60
CA ALA A 53 9.41 -0.01 8.48
C ALA A 53 9.40 1.08 7.38
N MET A 54 8.59 0.92 6.34
CA MET A 54 8.45 1.91 5.26
C MET A 54 7.61 3.14 5.68
N GLU A 55 6.87 3.09 6.79
CA GLU A 55 6.06 4.24 7.25
C GLU A 55 6.92 5.47 7.53
N ALA A 56 8.16 5.28 8.04
CA ALA A 56 9.12 6.36 8.24
C ALA A 56 9.54 7.06 6.93
N LEU A 57 9.30 6.43 5.78
CA LEU A 57 9.57 6.96 4.44
C LEU A 57 8.30 7.52 3.77
N GLY A 58 7.16 7.51 4.47
CA GLY A 58 5.88 8.01 3.98
C GLY A 58 4.96 6.96 3.37
N TYR A 59 5.24 5.66 3.53
CA TYR A 59 4.29 4.60 3.18
C TYR A 59 3.09 4.61 4.14
N THR A 60 1.88 4.40 3.63
CA THR A 60 0.64 4.48 4.44
C THR A 60 -0.27 3.27 4.32
N ALA A 61 0.00 2.36 3.39
CA ALA A 61 -0.95 1.30 3.05
C ALA A 61 -1.00 0.15 4.07
N THR A 62 -0.13 0.15 5.10
CA THR A 62 -0.28 -0.74 6.27
C THR A 62 -1.68 -0.62 6.88
N ARG A 63 -2.22 0.62 6.90
CA ARG A 63 -3.61 0.95 7.25
C ARG A 63 -4.49 0.90 6.01
N HIS A 64 -4.73 -0.31 5.52
CA HIS A 64 -5.40 -0.55 4.25
C HIS A 64 -6.86 -0.09 4.20
N GLN A 65 -7.61 -0.07 5.33
CA GLN A 65 -8.99 0.43 5.37
C GLN A 65 -9.03 1.94 5.08
N ARG A 66 -8.14 2.70 5.75
CA ARG A 66 -7.94 4.12 5.44
C ARG A 66 -7.49 4.31 3.99
N GLU A 67 -6.51 3.54 3.52
CA GLU A 67 -5.89 3.72 2.21
C GLU A 67 -6.90 3.58 1.06
N VAL A 68 -7.86 2.65 1.18
CA VAL A 68 -8.94 2.46 0.19
C VAL A 68 -10.14 3.40 0.40
N GLY A 69 -10.06 4.31 1.37
CA GLY A 69 -11.04 5.38 1.55
C GLY A 69 -12.20 5.07 2.50
N ALA A 70 -12.10 4.08 3.39
CA ALA A 70 -13.17 3.79 4.36
C ALA A 70 -13.58 5.05 5.15
N GLY A 71 -12.60 5.83 5.61
CA GLY A 71 -12.87 7.09 6.33
C GLY A 71 -13.50 8.18 5.47
N TYR A 72 -13.23 8.19 4.16
CA TYR A 72 -13.91 9.10 3.24
C TYR A 72 -15.39 8.73 3.11
N PHE A 73 -15.70 7.45 2.95
CA PHE A 73 -17.09 7.00 2.86
C PHE A 73 -17.85 7.11 4.19
N ASP A 74 -17.17 6.97 5.33
CA ASP A 74 -17.75 7.29 6.63
C ASP A 74 -18.16 8.76 6.71
N GLN A 75 -17.32 9.70 6.28
CA GLN A 75 -17.68 11.12 6.24
C GLN A 75 -18.90 11.38 5.34
N VAL A 76 -18.97 10.73 4.18
CA VAL A 76 -20.13 10.81 3.28
C VAL A 76 -21.39 10.31 4.00
N ALA A 77 -21.31 9.16 4.69
CA ALA A 77 -22.43 8.61 5.44
C ALA A 77 -22.85 9.49 6.63
N THR A 78 -21.89 10.08 7.35
CA THR A 78 -22.14 11.04 8.43
C THR A 78 -22.88 12.27 7.90
N VAL A 79 -22.47 12.84 6.76
CA VAL A 79 -23.16 14.00 6.17
C VAL A 79 -24.59 13.63 5.74
N ILE A 80 -24.78 12.51 5.05
CA ILE A 80 -26.10 12.07 4.57
C ILE A 80 -27.07 11.82 5.74
N SER A 81 -26.57 11.22 6.82
CA SER A 81 -27.38 10.92 8.00
C SER A 81 -27.59 12.11 8.94
N GLY A 82 -27.01 13.29 8.65
CA GLY A 82 -27.03 14.41 9.60
C GLY A 82 -26.33 14.09 10.92
N GLY A 83 -25.34 13.18 10.90
CA GLY A 83 -24.56 12.78 12.06
C GLY A 83 -25.14 11.62 12.88
N THR A 84 -26.21 10.96 12.44
CA THR A 84 -26.88 9.90 13.21
C THR A 84 -26.62 8.48 12.68
N ALA A 85 -25.64 8.29 11.81
CA ALA A 85 -25.26 6.96 11.31
C ALA A 85 -24.78 6.05 12.45
N SER A 86 -25.28 4.81 12.49
CA SER A 86 -24.90 3.77 13.47
C SER A 86 -24.08 2.62 12.87
N THR A 87 -23.78 2.70 11.56
CA THR A 87 -23.12 1.64 10.78
C THR A 87 -21.87 2.17 10.06
N LEU A 88 -21.15 3.10 10.68
CA LEU A 88 -19.86 3.58 10.17
C LEU A 88 -18.83 2.44 10.23
N ALA A 89 -17.86 2.45 9.31
CA ALA A 89 -16.95 1.34 9.08
C ALA A 89 -15.70 1.39 9.95
N LEU A 90 -15.15 2.60 10.21
CA LEU A 90 -13.87 2.72 10.92
C LEU A 90 -14.01 2.59 12.43
N GLU A 91 -15.10 3.09 13.02
CA GLU A 91 -15.34 2.99 14.45
C GLU A 91 -15.53 1.52 14.86
N GLY A 92 -14.67 1.03 15.76
CA GLY A 92 -14.68 -0.37 16.19
C GLY A 92 -13.97 -1.34 15.22
N SER A 93 -13.32 -0.84 14.17
CA SER A 93 -12.51 -1.67 13.27
C SER A 93 -11.22 -2.18 13.94
N THR A 94 -10.70 -3.31 13.48
CA THR A 94 -9.40 -3.82 13.93
C THR A 94 -8.26 -2.89 13.57
N GLU A 95 -8.36 -2.17 12.45
CA GLU A 95 -7.39 -1.14 12.06
C GLU A 95 -7.32 0.00 13.08
N GLN A 96 -8.45 0.46 13.61
CA GLN A 96 -8.47 1.49 14.66
C GLN A 96 -7.83 0.98 15.97
N ALA A 97 -8.02 -0.30 16.29
CA ALA A 97 -7.60 -0.87 17.56
C ALA A 97 -6.14 -1.37 17.59
N GLN A 98 -5.59 -1.77 16.44
CA GLN A 98 -4.32 -2.51 16.38
C GLN A 98 -3.26 -1.84 15.52
N PHE A 99 -3.59 -0.79 14.78
CA PHE A 99 -2.65 -0.07 13.92
C PHE A 99 -2.54 1.38 14.32
#